data_AF-A0A952IX08-F1
#
_entry.id   AF-A0A952IX08-F1
#
_cell.length_a   1.000
_cell.length_b   1.000
_cell.length_c   1.000
_cell.angle_alpha   90.00
_cell.angle_beta   90.00
_cell.angle_gamma   90.00
#
_symmetry.space_group_name_H-M   'P 1'
#
loop_
_entity.id
_entity.type
_entity.pdbx_description
1 polymer ?
#
loop_
_entity_poly.entity_id
_entity_poly.type
_entity_poly.pdbx_seq_one_letter_code
_entity_poly.pdbx_strand_id
1 'polypeptide(L)' 'MKTAAVNESNASRQQPRWRGILDDDGRIMVVINWNMDLGDAWEHAEMEEYSALYTATAYRLGVNYVIYGMTH' A
#
# COMPACT_ATOMS: atom_id res chain seq x y z
N MET A 1 -0.93 -13.52 23.57
CA MET A 1 -0.65 -12.58 22.47
C MET A 1 0.73 -12.00 22.71
N LYS A 2 1.75 -12.41 21.93
CA LYS A 2 3.09 -11.81 22.04
C LYS A 2 3.10 -10.58 21.14
N THR A 3 2.99 -9.39 21.73
CA THR A 3 3.30 -8.15 21.02
C THR A 3 4.80 -8.13 20.80
N ALA A 4 5.24 -8.61 19.63
CA ALA A 4 6.60 -8.34 19.18
C ALA A 4 6.66 -6.85 18.86
N ALA A 5 7.28 -6.06 19.74
CA ALA A 5 7.64 -4.69 19.39
C ALA A 5 8.57 -4.78 18.18
N VAL A 6 8.09 -4.31 17.02
CA VAL A 6 8.89 -4.31 15.79
C VAL A 6 9.97 -3.26 15.96
N ASN A 7 11.20 -3.70 16.20
CA ASN A 7 12.35 -2.83 16.39
C ASN A 7 12.91 -2.49 15.00
N GLU A 8 12.35 -1.47 14.36
CA GLU A 8 12.73 -1.04 13.01
C GLU A 8 13.82 0.04 13.05
N SER A 9 14.92 -0.20 12.32
CA SER A 9 15.95 0.82 12.13
C SER A 9 15.41 1.98 11.29
N ASN A 10 15.98 3.18 11.40
CA ASN A 10 15.54 4.33 10.60
C ASN A 10 15.63 4.05 9.08
N ALA A 11 16.61 3.25 8.66
CA ALA A 11 16.74 2.79 7.28
C ALA A 11 15.57 1.90 6.83
N SER A 12 15.02 1.07 7.72
CA SER A 12 13.85 0.24 7.40
C SER A 12 12.55 1.02 7.23
N ARG A 13 12.44 2.21 7.86
CA ARG A 13 11.28 3.11 7.68
C ARG A 13 11.20 3.66 6.25
N GLN A 14 12.34 3.83 5.58
CA GLN A 14 12.43 4.38 4.21
C GLN A 14 12.33 3.32 3.11
N GLN A 15 12.18 2.03 3.45
CA GLN A 15 12.11 0.97 2.45
C GLN A 15 10.66 0.70 2.04
N PRO A 16 10.30 0.84 0.75
CA PRO A 16 8.95 0.60 0.26
C PRO A 16 8.54 -0.87 0.45
N ARG A 17 7.40 -1.12 1.10
CA ARG A 17 6.85 -2.47 1.30
C ARG A 17 5.33 -2.49 1.38
N TRP A 18 4.70 -3.55 0.88
CA TRP A 18 3.35 -3.93 1.30
C TRP A 18 3.42 -4.62 2.65
N ARG A 19 2.50 -4.24 3.55
CA ARG A 19 2.23 -4.97 4.78
C ARG A 19 0.74 -5.29 4.83
N GLY A 20 0.38 -6.32 5.58
CA GLY A 20 -1.02 -6.68 5.74
C GLY A 20 -1.32 -7.31 7.10
N ILE A 21 -2.57 -7.16 7.52
CA ILE A 21 -3.15 -7.92 8.63
C ILE A 21 -4.06 -8.97 8.00
N LEU A 22 -3.86 -10.22 8.38
CA LEU A 22 -4.63 -11.35 7.85
C LEU A 22 -5.66 -11.82 8.88
N ASP A 23 -6.77 -12.40 8.40
CA ASP A 23 -7.67 -13.20 9.24
C ASP A 23 -7.14 -14.63 9.46
N ASP A 24 -7.92 -15.45 10.16
CA ASP A 24 -7.57 -16.84 10.47
C ASP A 24 -7.54 -17.75 9.23
N ASP A 25 -8.22 -17.36 8.15
CA ASP A 25 -8.23 -18.05 6.86
C ASP A 25 -7.13 -17.55 5.91
N GLY A 26 -6.31 -16.58 6.35
CA GLY A 26 -5.22 -15.98 5.57
C GLY A 26 -5.65 -14.91 4.56
N ARG A 27 -6.90 -14.42 4.63
CA ARG A 27 -7.38 -13.30 3.80
C ARG A 27 -6.86 -11.98 4.33
N ILE A 28 -6.70 -11.01 3.43
CA ILE A 28 -6.15 -9.69 3.80
C ILE A 28 -7.27 -8.80 4.33
N MET A 29 -7.26 -8.51 5.63
CA MET A 29 -8.23 -7.61 6.28
C MET A 29 -7.81 -6.14 6.21
N VAL A 30 -6.50 -5.89 6.23
CA VAL A 30 -5.93 -4.54 6.13
C VAL A 30 -4.72 -4.60 5.22
N VAL A 31 -4.66 -3.71 4.23
CA VAL A 31 -3.47 -3.44 3.41
C VAL A 31 -2.84 -2.14 3.89
N ILE A 32 -1.52 -2.15 4.08
CA ILE A 32 -0.74 -0.98 4.47
C ILE A 32 0.32 -0.75 3.39
N ASN A 33 0.26 0.42 2.76
CA ASN A 33 1.23 0.87 1.78
C ASN A 33 2.37 1.62 2.49
N TRP A 34 3.41 0.90 2.90
CA TRP A 34 4.48 1.49 3.70
C TRP A 34 5.54 2.15 2.80
N ASN A 35 5.64 3.49 2.86
CA ASN A 35 6.65 4.29 2.15
C ASN A 35 6.70 4.03 0.63
N MET A 36 5.52 3.83 0.03
CA MET A 36 5.35 3.67 -1.42
C MET A 36 4.63 4.86 -2.07
N ASP A 37 4.12 5.79 -1.25
CA ASP A 37 3.50 7.05 -1.67
C ASP A 37 2.44 6.90 -2.78
N LEU A 38 1.61 5.84 -2.66
CA LEU A 38 0.55 5.57 -3.62
C LEU A 38 -0.48 6.71 -3.70
N GLY A 39 -0.70 7.40 -2.58
CA GLY A 39 -1.57 8.57 -2.49
C GLY A 39 -1.01 9.78 -3.24
N ASP A 40 0.30 10.02 -3.14
CA ASP A 40 1.00 11.10 -3.88
C ASP A 40 0.82 10.93 -5.40
N ALA A 41 0.90 9.68 -5.87
CA ALA A 41 0.63 9.35 -7.27
C ALA A 41 -0.83 9.56 -7.72
N TRP A 42 -1.79 9.67 -6.79
CA TRP A 42 -3.16 10.09 -7.09
C TRP A 42 -3.34 11.60 -7.02
N GLU A 43 -2.67 12.25 -6.06
CA GLU A 43 -2.71 13.71 -5.84
C GLU A 43 -2.09 14.50 -6.99
N HIS A 44 -1.14 13.91 -7.70
CA HIS A 44 -0.39 14.54 -8.80
C HIS A 44 -0.71 13.96 -10.17
N ALA A 45 -1.85 13.29 -10.31
CA ALA A 45 -2.23 12.58 -11.54
C ALA A 45 -2.40 13.50 -12.76
N GLU A 46 -2.65 14.79 -12.53
CA GLU A 46 -2.84 15.84 -13.53
C GLU A 46 -1.56 16.60 -13.89
N MET A 47 -0.47 16.42 -13.13
CA MET A 47 0.78 17.14 -13.35
C MET A 47 1.59 16.48 -14.48
N GLU A 48 1.98 17.26 -15.49
CA GLU A 48 2.74 16.75 -16.64
C GLU A 48 4.10 16.19 -16.23
N GLU A 49 4.73 16.78 -15.22
CA GLU A 49 6.04 16.38 -14.71
C GLU A 49 5.98 15.07 -13.89
N TYR A 50 4.79 14.67 -13.44
CA TYR A 50 4.61 13.43 -12.70
C TYR A 50 4.37 12.28 -13.67
N SER A 51 5.20 11.23 -13.58
CA SER A 51 5.15 10.13 -14.55
C SER A 51 3.79 9.43 -14.53
N ALA A 52 3.10 9.45 -15.68
CA ALA A 52 1.82 8.77 -15.89
C ALA A 52 1.88 7.26 -15.60
N LEU A 53 3.07 6.65 -15.68
CA LEU A 53 3.26 5.24 -15.30
C LEU A 53 2.94 5.02 -13.81
N TYR A 54 3.36 5.94 -12.94
CA TYR A 54 3.13 5.81 -11.50
C TYR A 54 1.66 6.05 -11.15
N THR A 55 1.05 7.09 -11.74
CA THR A 55 -0.36 7.44 -11.52
C THR A 55 -1.28 6.31 -12.01
N ALA A 56 -1.03 5.76 -13.20
CA ALA A 56 -1.76 4.61 -13.74
C ALA A 56 -1.59 3.35 -12.89
N THR A 57 -0.40 3.10 -12.35
CA THR A 57 -0.15 1.96 -11.46
C THR A 57 -0.90 2.11 -10.14
N ALA A 58 -0.86 3.32 -9.57
CA ALA A 58 -1.59 3.64 -8.35
C ALA A 58 -3.10 3.43 -8.53
N TYR A 59 -3.70 3.89 -9.64
CA TYR A 59 -5.11 3.66 -9.93
C TYR A 59 -5.45 2.18 -10.05
N ARG A 60 -4.64 1.39 -10.76
CA ARG A 60 -4.85 -0.07 -10.89
C ARG A 60 -4.84 -0.77 -9.53
N LEU A 61 -3.90 -0.43 -8.66
CA LEU A 61 -3.83 -0.99 -7.31
C LEU A 61 -5.03 -0.57 -6.46
N GLY A 62 -5.43 0.70 -6.50
CA GLY A 62 -6.62 1.18 -5.79
C GLY A 62 -7.89 0.46 -6.20
N VAL A 63 -8.12 0.29 -7.51
CA VAL A 63 -9.27 -0.47 -8.04
C VAL A 63 -9.21 -1.93 -7.58
N ASN A 64 -8.04 -2.57 -7.66
CA ASN A 64 -7.88 -3.95 -7.20
C ASN A 64 -8.18 -4.10 -5.69
N TYR A 65 -7.78 -3.13 -4.86
CA TYR A 65 -8.07 -3.16 -3.42
C TYR A 65 -9.56 -3.07 -3.14
N VAL A 66 -10.28 -2.19 -3.83
CA VAL A 66 -11.74 -2.07 -3.69
C VAL A 66 -12.43 -3.35 -4.16
N ILE A 67 -12.07 -3.87 -5.34
CA ILE A 67 -12.66 -5.11 -5.86
C ILE A 67 -12.40 -6.27 -4.89
N TYR A 68 -11.16 -6.42 -4.39
CA TYR A 68 -10.83 -7.47 -3.43
C TYR A 68 -11.70 -7.36 -2.18
N GLY A 69 -11.76 -6.18 -1.54
CA GLY A 69 -12.55 -5.97 -0.32
C GLY A 69 -14.07 -6.12 -0.51
N MET A 70 -14.57 -6.08 -1.74
CA MET A 70 -15.97 -6.34 -2.07
C MET A 70 -16.26 -7.80 -2.42
N THR A 71 -15.23 -8.64 -2.63
CA THR A 71 -15.39 -9.99 -3.20
C THR A 71 -14.78 -11.12 -2.38
N HIS A 72 -13.94 -10.83 -1.38
CA HIS A 72 -13.22 -11.80 -0.53
C HIS A 72 -13.38 -11.44 0.94
#